data_AF-A0A221W1D0-F1
#
_entry.id   AF-A0A221W1D0-F1
#
_cell.length_a   1.000
_cell.length_b   1.000
_cell.length_c   1.000
_cell.angle_alpha   90.00
_cell.angle_beta   90.00
_cell.angle_gamma   90.00
#
_symmetry.space_group_name_H-M   'P 1'
#
loop_
_entity.id
_entity.type
_entity.pdbx_description
1 polymer ?
#
loop_
_entity_poly.entity_id
_entity_poly.type
_entity_poly.pdbx_seq_one_letter_code
_entity_poly.pdbx_strand_id
1 'polypeptide(L)'
;MTSKAVELAILAGYDQDPMYFDAQDGDFHNHTIDEAAEYFGFSADLTRELHEWDDELQGTFNLAVPQDSGFPSPRHRHAWIEKGKELAARIKRESPVVASVDYQADGYFQDGTCVF
;
A
#
# COMPACT_ATOMS: atom_id res chain seq x y z
N MET A 1 -15.25 -2.79 24.10
CA MET A 1 -15.40 -3.38 22.76
C MET A 1 -14.01 -3.80 22.34
N THR A 2 -13.75 -5.09 22.19
CA THR A 2 -12.49 -5.58 21.62
C THR A 2 -12.48 -5.09 20.17
N SER A 3 -11.58 -4.17 19.81
CA SER A 3 -11.47 -3.80 18.39
C SER A 3 -11.08 -5.07 17.64
N LYS A 4 -11.81 -5.41 16.57
CA LYS A 4 -11.41 -6.51 15.72
C LYS A 4 -10.08 -6.12 15.06
N ALA A 5 -9.14 -7.06 15.04
CA ALA A 5 -7.94 -6.88 14.24
C ALA A 5 -8.34 -6.94 12.75
N VAL A 6 -7.84 -5.99 11.95
CA VAL A 6 -8.23 -5.80 10.55
C VAL A 6 -7.08 -6.23 9.64
N GLU A 7 -7.39 -7.01 8.62
CA GLU A 7 -6.42 -7.39 7.58
C GLU A 7 -6.32 -6.24 6.57
N LEU A 8 -5.10 -5.80 6.29
CA LEU A 8 -4.81 -4.75 5.31
C LEU A 8 -4.00 -5.35 4.17
N ALA A 9 -4.40 -5.06 2.94
CA ALA A 9 -3.56 -5.29 1.76
C ALA A 9 -3.11 -3.95 1.16
N ILE A 10 -1.85 -3.88 0.73
CA ILE A 10 -1.30 -2.78 -0.04
C ILE A 10 -1.22 -3.23 -1.50
N LEU A 11 -2.20 -2.80 -2.28
CA LEU A 11 -2.39 -3.14 -3.69
C LEU A 11 -1.91 -1.98 -4.56
N ALA A 12 -0.62 -1.97 -4.89
CA ALA A 12 -0.08 -0.96 -5.78
C ALA A 12 -0.59 -1.18 -7.21
N GLY A 13 -1.11 -0.13 -7.84
CA GLY A 13 -1.59 -0.15 -9.22
C GLY A 13 -1.75 1.26 -9.75
N TYR A 14 -1.76 1.44 -11.07
CA TYR A 14 -1.98 2.75 -11.66
C TYR A 14 -3.41 3.23 -11.45
N ASP A 15 -3.57 4.51 -11.10
CA ASP A 15 -4.88 5.18 -10.94
C ASP A 15 -5.81 4.46 -9.95
N GLN A 16 -5.23 3.84 -8.91
CA GLN A 16 -5.93 3.11 -7.87
C GLN A 16 -5.38 3.48 -6.50
N ASP A 17 -6.27 3.67 -5.53
CA ASP A 17 -5.85 3.87 -4.15
C ASP A 17 -5.25 2.58 -3.56
N PRO A 18 -4.11 2.63 -2.86
CA PRO A 18 -3.36 1.42 -2.56
C PRO A 18 -3.86 0.63 -1.34
N MET A 19 -4.74 1.18 -0.48
CA MET A 19 -5.07 0.57 0.80
C MET A 19 -6.36 -0.25 0.73
N TYR A 20 -6.25 -1.57 0.69
CA TYR A 20 -7.41 -2.46 0.55
C TYR A 20 -7.74 -3.15 1.88
N PHE A 21 -8.90 -2.83 2.45
CA PHE A 21 -9.38 -3.43 3.70
C PHE A 21 -10.91 -3.32 3.82
N ASP A 22 -11.49 -4.04 4.79
CA ASP A 22 -12.88 -3.86 5.23
C ASP A 22 -12.88 -2.90 6.43
N ALA A 23 -13.48 -1.73 6.27
CA ALA A 23 -13.64 -0.71 7.30
C ALA A 23 -14.71 -1.07 8.37
N GLN A 24 -15.04 -2.36 8.46
CA GLN A 24 -16.12 -2.96 9.25
C GLN A 24 -17.52 -2.59 8.76
N ASP A 25 -17.66 -2.31 7.47
CA ASP A 25 -18.94 -2.16 6.78
C ASP A 25 -19.36 -3.43 6.04
N GLY A 26 -18.47 -4.44 5.99
CA GLY A 26 -18.71 -5.74 5.39
C GLY A 26 -18.36 -5.81 3.91
N ASP A 27 -17.62 -4.84 3.37
CA ASP A 27 -17.13 -4.85 1.99
C ASP A 27 -15.65 -4.45 1.92
N PHE A 28 -14.86 -5.24 1.20
CA PHE A 28 -13.45 -4.93 0.98
C PHE A 28 -13.31 -4.08 -0.28
N HIS A 29 -12.66 -2.92 -0.15
CA HIS A 29 -12.38 -2.06 -1.29
C HIS A 29 -11.12 -1.23 -1.04
N ASN A 30 -10.66 -0.58 -2.11
CA ASN A 30 -9.54 0.33 -2.06
C ASN A 30 -9.96 1.64 -1.37
N HIS A 31 -9.13 2.08 -0.44
CA HIS A 31 -9.21 3.32 0.31
C HIS A 31 -7.96 4.15 0.06
N THR A 32 -8.12 5.46 0.11
CA THR A 32 -7.00 6.40 0.06
C THR A 32 -6.04 6.18 1.23
N ILE A 33 -4.80 6.62 1.06
CA ILE A 33 -3.80 6.62 2.14
C ILE A 33 -4.29 7.44 3.35
N ASP A 34 -5.03 8.53 3.11
CA ASP A 34 -5.53 9.41 4.16
C ASP A 34 -6.67 8.77 4.96
N GLU A 35 -7.62 8.10 4.28
CA GLU A 35 -8.68 7.32 4.95
C GLU A 35 -8.09 6.18 5.79
N ALA A 36 -7.09 5.47 5.26
CA ALA A 36 -6.38 4.45 6.01
C ALA A 36 -5.63 5.05 7.22
N ALA A 37 -5.00 6.21 7.05
CA ALA A 37 -4.31 6.91 8.14
C ALA A 37 -5.27 7.32 9.26
N GLU A 38 -6.46 7.83 8.92
CA GLU A 38 -7.50 8.16 9.89
C GLU A 38 -8.01 6.90 10.61
N TYR A 39 -8.29 5.84 9.86
CA TYR A 39 -8.86 4.61 10.38
C TYR A 39 -7.87 3.83 11.29
N PHE A 40 -6.63 3.68 10.86
CA PHE A 40 -5.60 2.90 11.56
C PHE A 40 -4.73 3.72 12.52
N GLY A 41 -4.83 5.05 12.49
CA GLY A 41 -4.06 5.96 13.33
C GLY A 41 -2.58 6.05 12.92
N PHE A 42 -2.29 6.15 11.63
CA PHE A 42 -0.91 6.30 11.14
C PHE A 42 -0.30 7.63 11.58
N SER A 43 1.01 7.63 11.81
CA SER A 43 1.74 8.88 12.03
C SER A 43 1.79 9.72 10.74
N ALA A 44 1.86 11.05 10.88
CA ALA A 44 1.98 11.96 9.74
C ALA A 44 3.21 11.65 8.85
N ASP A 45 4.30 11.16 9.45
CA ASP A 45 5.49 10.75 8.73
C ASP A 45 5.25 9.49 7.90
N LEU A 46 4.57 8.48 8.46
CA LEU A 46 4.19 7.27 7.72
C LEU A 46 3.24 7.61 6.57
N THR A 47 2.21 8.43 6.81
CA THR A 47 1.28 8.88 5.78
C THR A 47 2.01 9.59 4.63
N ARG A 48 2.93 10.51 4.94
CA ARG A 48 3.75 11.18 3.92
C ARG A 48 4.62 10.20 3.13
N GLU A 49 5.29 9.28 3.81
CA GLU A 49 6.17 8.31 3.14
C GLU A 49 5.41 7.32 2.25
N LEU A 50 4.16 6.98 2.62
CA LEU A 50 3.24 6.19 1.80
C LEU A 50 2.83 6.96 0.54
N HIS A 51 2.47 8.25 0.66
CA HIS A 51 2.18 9.09 -0.51
C HIS A 51 3.38 9.19 -1.43
N GLU A 52 4.58 9.47 -0.90
CA GLU A 52 5.81 9.52 -1.71
C GLU A 52 6.13 8.17 -2.39
N TRP A 53 5.74 7.05 -1.79
CA TRP A 53 5.92 5.72 -2.37
C TRP A 53 4.92 5.44 -3.49
N ASP A 54 3.65 5.82 -3.32
CA ASP A 54 2.63 5.66 -4.37
C ASP A 54 2.87 6.63 -5.53
N ASP A 55 3.17 7.90 -5.24
CA ASP A 55 3.53 8.92 -6.23
C ASP A 55 4.70 8.48 -7.12
N GLU A 56 5.66 7.73 -6.56
CA GLU A 56 6.78 7.17 -7.33
C GLU A 56 6.28 6.16 -8.38
N LEU A 57 5.32 5.30 -8.05
CA LEU A 57 4.69 4.39 -9.01
C LEU A 57 3.86 5.18 -10.02
N GLN A 58 2.95 6.05 -9.57
CA GLN A 58 2.07 6.82 -10.44
C GLN A 58 2.86 7.70 -11.42
N GLY A 59 4.00 8.25 -10.99
CA GLY A 59 4.91 9.02 -11.82
C GLY A 59 5.56 8.24 -12.97
N THR A 60 5.50 6.89 -12.93
CA THR A 60 5.95 6.02 -14.03
C THR A 60 4.86 5.72 -15.06
N PHE A 61 3.62 6.15 -14.82
CA PHE A 61 2.53 5.94 -15.76
C PHE A 61 2.68 6.82 -17.00
N ASN A 62 2.76 6.20 -18.17
CA ASN A 62 2.85 6.91 -19.44
C ASN A 62 1.47 7.01 -20.09
N LEU A 63 0.74 8.09 -19.80
CA LEU A 63 -0.61 8.30 -20.35
C LEU A 63 -0.65 8.31 -21.89
N ALA A 64 0.42 8.78 -22.54
CA ALA A 64 0.47 8.83 -24.01
C ALA A 64 0.66 7.44 -24.63
N VAL A 65 1.39 6.56 -23.94
CA VAL A 65 1.75 5.23 -24.41
C VAL A 65 1.71 4.25 -23.22
N PRO A 66 0.52 3.80 -22.78
CA PRO A 66 0.37 3.05 -21.52
C PRO A 66 1.21 1.79 -21.42
N GLN A 67 1.48 1.10 -22.54
CA GLN A 67 2.33 -0.10 -22.57
C GLN A 67 3.81 0.18 -22.26
N ASP A 68 4.24 1.44 -22.39
CA ASP A 68 5.60 1.88 -22.07
C ASP A 68 5.68 2.44 -20.63
N SER A 69 4.63 2.26 -19.81
CA SER A 69 4.64 2.62 -18.39
C SER A 69 5.60 1.74 -17.59
N GLY A 70 6.11 2.29 -16.49
CA GLY A 70 6.92 1.57 -15.52
C GLY A 70 8.27 2.20 -15.27
N PHE A 71 8.98 1.63 -14.29
CA PHE A 71 10.23 2.18 -13.81
C PHE A 71 11.32 2.23 -14.89
N PRO A 72 12.19 3.26 -14.88
CA PRO A 72 13.23 3.46 -15.89
C PRO A 72 14.32 2.38 -15.86
N SER A 73 14.40 1.59 -14.79
CA SER A 73 15.24 0.40 -14.73
C SER A 73 14.78 -0.60 -13.68
N PRO A 74 15.22 -1.88 -13.78
CA PRO A 74 14.94 -2.89 -12.77
C PRO A 74 15.44 -2.50 -11.36
N ARG A 75 16.52 -1.72 -11.28
CA ARG A 75 17.07 -1.25 -10.00
C ARG A 75 16.12 -0.27 -9.30
N HIS A 76 15.46 0.62 -10.05
CA HIS A 76 14.49 1.55 -9.47
C HIS A 76 13.26 0.79 -8.97
N ARG A 77 12.72 -0.12 -9.80
CA ARG A 77 11.59 -0.99 -9.38
C ARG A 77 11.92 -1.78 -8.11
N HIS A 78 13.13 -2.34 -8.02
CA HIS A 78 13.55 -3.07 -6.83
C HIS A 78 13.65 -2.17 -5.60
N ALA A 79 14.20 -0.95 -5.73
CA ALA A 79 14.27 -0.01 -4.62
C ALA A 79 12.88 0.39 -4.11
N TRP A 80 11.94 0.63 -5.03
CA TRP A 80 10.54 0.91 -4.71
C TRP A 80 9.85 -0.28 -4.02
N ILE A 81 10.11 -1.53 -4.47
CA ILE A 81 9.60 -2.74 -3.81
C ILE A 81 10.10 -2.82 -2.36
N GLU A 82 11.39 -2.65 -2.14
CA GLU A 82 11.96 -2.73 -0.79
C GLU A 82 11.43 -1.62 0.13
N LYS A 83 11.29 -0.39 -0.39
CA LYS A 83 10.64 0.72 0.35
C LYS A 83 9.22 0.34 0.78
N GLY A 84 8.42 -0.24 -0.12
CA GLY A 84 7.06 -0.68 0.22
C GLY A 84 7.02 -1.76 1.31
N LYS A 85 7.99 -2.68 1.34
CA LYS A 85 8.13 -3.66 2.44
C LYS A 85 8.42 -2.97 3.77
N GLU A 86 9.34 -2.01 3.79
CA GLU A 86 9.68 -1.25 4.99
C GLU A 86 8.45 -0.49 5.53
N LEU A 87 7.64 0.09 4.64
CA LEU A 87 6.39 0.77 4.99
C LEU A 87 5.32 -0.21 5.50
N ALA A 88 5.14 -1.37 4.86
CA ALA A 88 4.25 -2.43 5.36
C ALA A 88 4.63 -2.89 6.78
N ALA A 89 5.92 -3.12 7.03
CA ALA A 89 6.43 -3.46 8.35
C ALA A 89 6.21 -2.32 9.37
N ARG A 90 6.28 -1.07 8.93
CA ARG A 90 6.03 0.11 9.76
C ARG A 90 4.56 0.24 10.12
N ILE A 91 3.64 0.04 9.18
CA ILE A 91 2.19 0.00 9.44
C ILE A 91 1.86 -1.00 10.56
N LYS A 92 2.37 -2.23 10.44
CA LYS A 92 2.14 -3.28 11.43
C LYS A 92 2.67 -2.92 12.84
N ARG A 93 3.75 -2.15 12.91
CA ARG A 93 4.33 -1.68 14.18
C ARG A 93 3.57 -0.50 14.79
N GLU A 94 3.10 0.44 13.95
CA GLU A 94 2.43 1.66 14.40
C GLU A 94 0.96 1.43 14.75
N SER A 95 0.27 0.52 14.05
CA SER A 95 -1.16 0.29 14.27
C SER A 95 -1.44 -1.05 14.96
N PRO A 96 -1.83 -1.06 16.25
CA PRO A 96 -2.17 -2.29 16.96
C PRO A 96 -3.47 -2.94 16.46
N VAL A 97 -4.26 -2.22 15.64
CA VAL A 97 -5.52 -2.70 15.05
C VAL A 97 -5.26 -3.52 13.79
N VAL A 98 -4.12 -3.34 13.12
CA VAL A 98 -3.77 -4.11 11.93
C VAL A 98 -3.36 -5.53 12.32
N ALA A 99 -4.09 -6.53 11.83
CA ALA A 99 -3.86 -7.95 12.09
C ALA A 99 -2.66 -8.49 11.29
N SER A 100 -2.56 -8.09 10.03
CA SER A 100 -1.52 -8.47 9.07
C SER A 100 -1.48 -7.45 7.94
N VAL A 101 -0.35 -7.40 7.22
CA VAL A 101 -0.19 -6.62 6.00
C VAL A 101 0.21 -7.54 4.85
N ASP A 102 -0.70 -7.68 3.87
CA ASP A 102 -0.41 -8.26 2.55
C ASP A 102 0.15 -7.16 1.65
N TYR A 103 1.30 -7.38 1.02
CA TYR A 103 1.92 -6.39 0.14
C TYR A 103 2.17 -7.00 -1.23
N GLN A 104 1.49 -6.48 -2.25
CA GLN A 104 1.48 -7.09 -3.58
C GLN A 104 2.37 -6.39 -4.61
N ALA A 105 2.88 -5.19 -4.30
CA ALA A 105 3.93 -4.49 -5.06
C ALA A 105 3.75 -4.50 -6.60
N ASP A 106 2.57 -4.06 -7.08
CA ASP A 106 2.18 -4.09 -8.50
C ASP A 106 2.26 -5.50 -9.10
N GLY A 107 1.57 -6.43 -8.43
CA GLY A 107 1.49 -7.84 -8.81
C GLY A 107 2.81 -8.61 -8.73
N TYR A 108 3.85 -8.05 -8.09
CA TYR A 108 5.14 -8.73 -7.92
C TYR A 108 5.06 -9.88 -6.90
N PHE A 109 4.24 -9.73 -5.87
CA PHE A 109 3.91 -10.82 -4.96
C PHE A 109 2.55 -11.41 -5.33
N GLN A 110 2.38 -12.71 -5.06
CA GLN A 110 1.09 -13.36 -5.26
C GLN A 110 0.09 -12.84 -4.24
N ASP A 111 -1.17 -12.70 -4.66
CA ASP A 111 -2.28 -12.38 -3.77
C ASP A 111 -2.30 -13.28 -2.52
N GLY A 112 -2.47 -12.67 -1.35
CA GLY A 112 -2.40 -13.33 -0.04
C GLY A 112 -0.98 -13.51 0.52
N THR A 113 0.07 -12.99 -0.12
CA THR A 113 1.44 -13.04 0.39
C THR A 113 1.65 -12.00 1.50
N CYS A 114 1.26 -12.34 2.72
CA CYS A 114 1.56 -11.54 3.89
C CYS A 114 3.06 -11.41 4.12
N VAL A 115 3.52 -10.17 4.26
CA VAL A 115 4.92 -9.86 4.55
C VAL A 115 5.14 -9.50 6.04
N PHE A 116 4.11 -9.04 6.77
CA PHE A 116 4.20 -8.63 8.18
C PHE A 116 2.89 -8.82 8.98
#